data_AF-A0A0G0ZN35-F1
#
_entry.id   AF-A0A0G0ZN35-F1
#
_cell.length_a   1.000
_cell.length_b   1.000
_cell.length_c   1.000
_cell.angle_alpha   90.00
_cell.angle_beta   90.00
_cell.angle_gamma   90.00
#
_symmetry.space_group_name_H-M   'P 1'
#
loop_
_entity.id
_entity.type
_entity.pdbx_description
1 polymer ?
#
loop_
_entity_poly.entity_id
_entity_poly.type
_entity_poly.pdbx_seq_one_letter_code
_entity_poly.pdbx_strand_id
1 'polypeptide(L)'
;MPVNAVKDKRYRTRHKKVVDFKELQRLSIKLKKEGKKVVFTIGSFDLLNPGHCRYLAEAKAKGDVLVVGVSSDSSDMRTKGSMYPLVKQEIRAELVSYLKTVDYVTVVEEDRPHSVLILLQPDVFFTSDTDWGTGLRDPQERTILKMYGGKIIKRAKHEPFFSNDALVEHIANIRVLQILESYLKDRVGDFTLDPSKHLPPADFGKQIPNDKKAYDGNGMLVQTDDLAELGNKLRSQGRSVVLVSGSYDLLHVGHARFIEQAGLLGDVLFVVIPADKSLRELKGIGRPVITEHSRAYVLSHLDPVDYVTVFSEHSVLDTLEKLKPDIFFTVDEAWNKGYKDSPEYRLVHEYGGKIVRVKRQAPFLSASTIIDRAAQEKVRDIFKECMDETKYQKILLEKPKNGK
;
A
#
# COMPACT_ATOMS: atom_id res chain seq x y z
N MET A 1 12.60 -29.05 -0.86
CA MET A 1 12.66 -28.95 0.61
C MET A 1 11.25 -29.05 1.15
N PRO A 2 10.99 -29.78 2.24
CA PRO A 2 9.63 -29.88 2.78
C PRO A 2 9.23 -28.50 3.32
N VAL A 3 8.25 -27.87 2.67
CA VAL A 3 7.67 -26.60 3.08
C VAL A 3 7.04 -26.79 4.45
N ASN A 4 7.38 -25.93 5.41
CA ASN A 4 6.83 -25.95 6.76
C ASN A 4 5.29 -25.96 6.72
N ALA A 5 4.65 -26.99 7.29
CA ALA A 5 3.20 -27.24 7.18
C ALA A 5 2.31 -26.07 7.66
N VAL A 6 2.80 -25.26 8.61
CA VAL A 6 2.12 -24.05 9.09
C VAL A 6 2.14 -22.94 8.04
N LYS A 7 3.24 -22.81 7.28
CA LYS A 7 3.34 -21.88 6.16
C LYS A 7 2.53 -22.34 4.97
N ASP A 8 2.63 -23.61 4.59
CA ASP A 8 1.82 -24.18 3.52
C ASP A 8 0.31 -23.97 3.79
N LYS A 9 -0.12 -24.03 5.06
CA LYS A 9 -1.49 -23.68 5.48
C LYS A 9 -1.82 -22.19 5.35
N ARG A 10 -0.98 -21.25 5.83
CA ARG A 10 -1.22 -19.79 5.70
C ARG A 10 -1.34 -19.35 4.24
N TYR A 11 -0.50 -19.91 3.36
CA TYR A 11 -0.41 -19.50 1.96
C TYR A 11 -1.48 -20.18 1.07
N ARG A 12 -1.80 -21.47 1.26
CA ARG A 12 -2.87 -22.17 0.50
C ARG A 12 -4.29 -21.59 0.71
N THR A 13 -4.49 -20.76 1.73
CA THR A 13 -5.79 -20.16 2.05
C THR A 13 -5.96 -18.72 1.55
N ARG A 14 -4.96 -18.09 0.92
CA ARG A 14 -5.03 -16.65 0.59
C ARG A 14 -5.96 -16.30 -0.57
N HIS A 15 -5.93 -17.05 -1.67
CA HIS A 15 -6.95 -16.91 -2.73
C HIS A 15 -8.38 -17.27 -2.24
N LYS A 16 -8.51 -17.86 -1.05
CA LYS A 16 -9.82 -18.12 -0.41
C LYS A 16 -10.31 -16.94 0.43
N LYS A 17 -9.53 -15.87 0.57
CA LYS A 17 -9.97 -14.67 1.29
C LYS A 17 -10.98 -13.88 0.46
N VAL A 18 -10.89 -13.87 -0.86
CA VAL A 18 -11.90 -13.22 -1.71
C VAL A 18 -13.12 -14.14 -1.80
N VAL A 19 -14.27 -13.65 -1.36
CA VAL A 19 -15.54 -14.39 -1.27
C VAL A 19 -16.58 -13.68 -2.13
N ASP A 20 -17.36 -14.44 -2.89
CA ASP A 20 -18.46 -13.88 -3.66
C ASP A 20 -19.55 -13.38 -2.70
N PHE A 21 -20.19 -12.26 -3.05
CA PHE A 21 -21.32 -11.70 -2.32
C PHE A 21 -22.39 -12.76 -1.97
N LYS A 22 -22.68 -13.69 -2.90
CA LYS A 22 -23.66 -14.78 -2.70
C LYS A 22 -23.24 -15.80 -1.64
N GLU A 23 -21.96 -15.88 -1.32
CA GLU A 23 -21.41 -16.82 -0.34
C GLU A 23 -21.36 -16.23 1.08
N LEU A 24 -21.61 -14.92 1.24
CA LEU A 24 -21.56 -14.24 2.54
C LEU A 24 -22.48 -14.85 3.59
N GLN A 25 -23.67 -15.31 3.19
CA GLN A 25 -24.59 -15.96 4.13
C GLN A 25 -24.03 -17.30 4.62
N ARG A 26 -23.42 -18.09 3.73
CA ARG A 26 -22.78 -19.36 4.10
C ARG A 26 -21.58 -19.11 5.02
N LEU A 27 -20.80 -18.08 4.72
CA LEU A 27 -19.69 -17.64 5.57
C LEU A 27 -20.19 -17.24 6.96
N SER A 28 -21.25 -16.44 7.04
CA SER A 28 -21.86 -16.02 8.31
C SER A 28 -22.28 -17.22 9.16
N ILE A 29 -23.02 -18.17 8.58
CA ILE A 29 -23.47 -19.39 9.27
C ILE A 29 -22.27 -20.20 9.80
N LYS A 30 -21.23 -20.36 8.97
CA LYS A 30 -20.00 -21.06 9.36
C LYS A 30 -19.32 -20.37 10.56
N LEU A 31 -19.08 -19.05 10.47
CA LEU A 31 -18.38 -18.29 11.50
C LEU A 31 -19.17 -18.26 12.82
N LYS A 32 -20.51 -18.15 12.75
CA LYS A 32 -21.39 -18.23 13.92
C LYS A 32 -21.33 -19.60 14.59
N LYS A 33 -21.33 -20.69 13.81
CA LYS A 33 -21.16 -22.05 14.34
C LYS A 33 -19.80 -22.25 15.03
N GLU A 34 -18.76 -21.57 14.53
CA GLU A 34 -17.43 -21.54 15.14
C GLU A 34 -17.33 -20.57 16.34
N GLY A 35 -18.41 -19.87 16.71
CA GLY A 35 -18.44 -18.91 17.81
C GLY A 35 -17.57 -17.67 17.57
N LYS A 36 -17.27 -17.33 16.31
CA LYS A 36 -16.40 -16.21 15.96
C LYS A 36 -17.17 -14.89 15.98
N LYS A 37 -16.59 -13.88 16.62
CA LYS A 37 -17.07 -12.51 16.53
C LYS A 37 -16.66 -11.86 15.22
N VAL A 38 -17.62 -11.56 14.37
CA VAL A 38 -17.40 -11.03 13.01
C VAL A 38 -17.43 -9.50 13.02
N VAL A 39 -16.39 -8.90 12.47
CA VAL A 39 -16.29 -7.47 12.17
C VAL A 39 -16.43 -7.29 10.67
N PHE A 40 -17.27 -6.36 10.26
CA PHE A 40 -17.38 -5.91 8.88
C PHE A 40 -16.93 -4.45 8.78
N THR A 41 -16.26 -4.11 7.68
CA THR A 41 -16.00 -2.73 7.29
C THR A 41 -16.02 -2.63 5.77
N ILE A 42 -16.19 -1.43 5.22
CA ILE A 42 -16.23 -1.20 3.77
C ILE A 42 -15.42 0.04 3.41
N GLY A 43 -14.82 0.02 2.23
CA GLY A 43 -14.13 1.17 1.66
C GLY A 43 -13.73 0.95 0.22
N SER A 44 -13.24 2.02 -0.41
CA SER A 44 -12.73 1.99 -1.78
C SER A 44 -11.35 1.34 -1.87
N PHE A 45 -10.44 1.62 -0.94
CA PHE A 45 -9.07 1.08 -0.91
C PHE A 45 -8.30 1.24 -2.24
N ASP A 46 -8.54 2.35 -2.93
CA ASP A 46 -8.00 2.61 -4.27
C ASP A 46 -6.47 2.66 -4.31
N LEU A 47 -5.90 3.60 -3.57
CA LEU A 47 -4.46 3.65 -3.28
C LEU A 47 -4.24 3.20 -1.83
N LEU A 48 -3.75 1.98 -1.64
CA LEU A 48 -3.46 1.45 -0.31
C LEU A 48 -2.31 2.24 0.34
N ASN A 49 -2.48 2.62 1.61
CA ASN A 49 -1.58 3.52 2.32
C ASN A 49 -1.53 3.17 3.83
N PRO A 50 -0.66 3.80 4.63
CA PRO A 50 -0.55 3.53 6.07
C PRO A 50 -1.85 3.77 6.86
N GLY A 51 -2.67 4.74 6.46
CA GLY A 51 -3.95 5.05 7.07
C GLY A 51 -4.96 3.90 6.94
N HIS A 52 -5.01 3.25 5.77
CA HIS A 52 -5.80 2.03 5.57
C HIS A 52 -5.31 0.87 6.43
N CYS A 53 -3.99 0.69 6.53
CA CYS A 53 -3.38 -0.35 7.37
C CYS A 53 -3.80 -0.20 8.84
N ARG A 54 -3.68 1.02 9.40
CA ARG A 54 -4.14 1.35 10.76
C ARG A 54 -5.65 1.13 10.92
N TYR A 55 -6.45 1.61 9.97
CA TYR A 55 -7.90 1.47 10.01
C TYR A 55 -8.34 0.01 10.07
N LEU A 56 -7.78 -0.84 9.21
CA LEU A 56 -8.10 -2.27 9.16
C LEU A 56 -7.56 -3.02 10.39
N ALA A 57 -6.40 -2.64 10.92
CA ALA A 57 -5.88 -3.19 12.17
C ALA A 57 -6.78 -2.86 13.36
N GLU A 58 -7.26 -1.62 13.47
CA GLU A 58 -8.21 -1.19 14.51
C GLU A 58 -9.58 -1.85 14.35
N ALA A 59 -10.04 -2.08 13.10
CA ALA A 59 -11.26 -2.83 12.83
C ALA A 59 -11.12 -4.28 13.30
N LYS A 60 -10.05 -4.98 12.90
CA LYS A 60 -9.75 -6.35 13.30
C LYS A 60 -9.70 -6.50 14.82
N ALA A 61 -9.17 -5.52 15.55
CA ALA A 61 -9.12 -5.52 17.02
C ALA A 61 -10.49 -5.60 17.71
N LYS A 62 -11.59 -5.38 16.98
CA LYS A 62 -12.96 -5.41 17.54
C LYS A 62 -13.60 -6.79 17.52
N GLY A 63 -12.97 -7.81 16.93
CA GLY A 63 -13.47 -9.18 16.89
C GLY A 63 -12.44 -10.20 16.44
N ASP A 64 -12.90 -11.39 16.10
CA ASP A 64 -12.05 -12.53 15.74
C ASP A 64 -11.81 -12.62 14.24
N VAL A 65 -12.74 -12.14 13.42
CA VAL A 65 -12.71 -12.21 11.95
C VAL A 65 -13.10 -10.87 11.36
N LEU A 66 -12.27 -10.32 10.49
CA LEU A 66 -12.52 -9.10 9.72
C LEU A 66 -12.88 -9.47 8.28
N VAL A 67 -14.09 -9.11 7.88
CA VAL A 67 -14.56 -9.11 6.50
C VAL A 67 -14.51 -7.68 5.98
N VAL A 68 -13.81 -7.47 4.86
CA VAL A 68 -13.66 -6.15 4.23
C VAL A 68 -14.47 -6.10 2.94
N GLY A 69 -15.45 -5.22 2.88
CA GLY A 69 -16.12 -4.81 1.66
C GLY A 69 -15.23 -3.87 0.84
N VAL A 70 -14.98 -4.20 -0.40
CA VAL A 70 -14.35 -3.31 -1.38
C VAL A 70 -15.45 -2.78 -2.28
N SER A 71 -15.67 -1.45 -2.26
CA SER A 71 -16.69 -0.82 -3.11
C SER A 71 -16.44 -1.13 -4.58
N SER A 72 -17.49 -1.42 -5.34
CA SER A 72 -17.36 -1.67 -6.78
C SER A 72 -16.94 -0.42 -7.54
N ASP A 73 -16.45 -0.61 -8.76
CA ASP A 73 -16.06 0.50 -9.64
C ASP A 73 -17.27 1.42 -9.91
N SER A 74 -18.46 0.83 -10.10
CA SER A 74 -19.68 1.62 -10.34
C SER A 74 -20.11 2.43 -9.12
N SER A 75 -19.95 1.90 -7.91
CA SER A 75 -20.27 2.60 -6.65
C SER A 75 -19.30 3.75 -6.39
N ASP A 76 -18.00 3.51 -6.54
CA ASP A 76 -16.99 4.55 -6.38
C ASP A 76 -17.19 5.68 -7.43
N MET A 77 -17.54 5.34 -8.68
CA MET A 77 -17.88 6.34 -9.70
C MET A 77 -19.08 7.23 -9.30
N ARG A 78 -20.16 6.63 -8.77
CA ARG A 78 -21.35 7.39 -8.34
C ARG A 78 -21.07 8.30 -7.14
N THR A 79 -20.24 7.83 -6.21
CA THR A 79 -20.04 8.50 -4.91
C THR A 79 -18.87 9.48 -4.90
N LYS A 80 -17.86 9.27 -5.76
CA LYS A 80 -16.63 10.09 -5.80
C LYS A 80 -16.42 10.79 -7.14
N GLY A 81 -17.19 10.44 -8.17
CA GLY A 81 -17.08 11.00 -9.51
C GLY A 81 -16.41 10.05 -10.51
N SER A 82 -16.56 10.37 -11.79
CA SER A 82 -16.21 9.50 -12.93
C SER A 82 -14.74 9.09 -13.03
N MET A 83 -13.84 9.80 -12.38
CA MET A 83 -12.40 9.47 -12.36
C MET A 83 -12.06 8.31 -11.42
N TYR A 84 -12.93 8.04 -10.43
CA TYR A 84 -12.69 7.03 -9.41
C TYR A 84 -13.48 5.76 -9.68
N PRO A 85 -12.93 4.58 -9.37
CA PRO A 85 -11.60 4.37 -8.77
C PRO A 85 -10.49 4.37 -9.84
N LEU A 86 -9.27 4.72 -9.44
CA LEU A 86 -8.06 4.70 -10.29
C LEU A 86 -7.62 3.26 -10.61
N VAL A 87 -7.93 2.34 -9.70
CA VAL A 87 -7.62 0.92 -9.76
C VAL A 87 -8.93 0.12 -9.78
N LYS A 88 -9.04 -0.85 -10.68
CA LYS A 88 -10.24 -1.70 -10.79
C LYS A 88 -10.50 -2.50 -9.51
N GLN A 89 -11.77 -2.74 -9.21
CA GLN A 89 -12.24 -3.44 -8.02
C GLN A 89 -11.59 -4.81 -7.80
N GLU A 90 -11.34 -5.59 -8.85
CA GLU A 90 -10.74 -6.93 -8.70
C GLU A 90 -9.29 -6.81 -8.20
N ILE A 91 -8.57 -5.80 -8.68
CA ILE A 91 -7.18 -5.52 -8.27
C ILE A 91 -7.15 -4.98 -6.84
N ARG A 92 -8.10 -4.09 -6.49
CA ARG A 92 -8.23 -3.56 -5.12
C ARG A 92 -8.57 -4.67 -4.13
N ALA A 93 -9.54 -5.52 -4.46
CA ALA A 93 -9.93 -6.67 -3.64
C ALA A 93 -8.78 -7.66 -3.45
N GLU A 94 -8.04 -7.98 -4.52
CA GLU A 94 -6.87 -8.83 -4.41
C GLU A 94 -5.79 -8.19 -3.52
N LEU A 95 -5.47 -6.91 -3.71
CA LEU A 95 -4.46 -6.21 -2.91
C LEU A 95 -4.80 -6.23 -1.42
N VAL A 96 -6.07 -5.92 -1.06
CA VAL A 96 -6.55 -5.94 0.32
C VAL A 96 -6.47 -7.34 0.93
N SER A 97 -6.63 -8.40 0.14
CA SER A 97 -6.53 -9.79 0.62
C SER A 97 -5.12 -10.16 1.12
N TYR A 98 -4.08 -9.46 0.67
CA TYR A 98 -2.70 -9.66 1.15
C TYR A 98 -2.43 -9.04 2.52
N LEU A 99 -3.39 -8.39 3.17
CA LEU A 99 -3.18 -7.80 4.48
C LEU A 99 -3.38 -8.82 5.61
N LYS A 100 -2.49 -8.78 6.60
CA LYS A 100 -2.50 -9.67 7.79
C LYS A 100 -3.78 -9.60 8.59
N THR A 101 -4.36 -8.42 8.67
CA THR A 101 -5.54 -8.14 9.50
C THR A 101 -6.84 -8.52 8.81
N VAL A 102 -6.80 -8.86 7.51
CA VAL A 102 -7.96 -9.16 6.68
C VAL A 102 -8.11 -10.66 6.51
N ASP A 103 -9.26 -11.20 6.95
CA ASP A 103 -9.58 -12.62 6.80
C ASP A 103 -10.40 -12.91 5.55
N TYR A 104 -11.34 -12.02 5.21
CA TYR A 104 -12.15 -12.14 3.99
C TYR A 104 -12.35 -10.77 3.32
N VAL A 105 -12.53 -10.80 2.00
CA VAL A 105 -12.79 -9.65 1.14
C VAL A 105 -13.99 -9.96 0.26
N THR A 106 -14.91 -9.03 0.11
CA THR A 106 -16.04 -9.12 -0.83
C THR A 106 -16.15 -7.82 -1.62
N VAL A 107 -16.51 -7.89 -2.90
CA VAL A 107 -16.88 -6.68 -3.65
C VAL A 107 -18.32 -6.31 -3.29
N VAL A 108 -18.59 -5.00 -3.15
CA VAL A 108 -19.89 -4.48 -2.76
C VAL A 108 -20.37 -3.46 -3.80
N GLU A 109 -21.49 -3.76 -4.47
CA GLU A 109 -22.04 -2.94 -5.56
C GLU A 109 -22.87 -1.76 -5.09
N GLU A 110 -23.42 -1.85 -3.89
CA GLU A 110 -24.29 -0.85 -3.27
C GLU A 110 -23.48 0.26 -2.59
N ASP A 111 -23.96 1.51 -2.69
CA ASP A 111 -23.29 2.67 -2.09
C ASP A 111 -23.35 2.64 -0.55
N ARG A 112 -24.41 2.01 -0.03
CA ARG A 112 -24.60 1.71 1.39
C ARG A 112 -24.70 0.20 1.56
N PRO A 113 -23.96 -0.42 2.49
CA PRO A 113 -23.78 -1.87 2.54
C PRO A 113 -24.95 -2.63 3.21
N HIS A 114 -26.20 -2.20 2.99
CA HIS A 114 -27.37 -2.77 3.66
C HIS A 114 -27.51 -4.26 3.40
N SER A 115 -27.35 -4.69 2.15
CA SER A 115 -27.48 -6.09 1.75
C SER A 115 -26.36 -6.93 2.37
N VAL A 116 -25.13 -6.41 2.44
CA VAL A 116 -24.03 -7.09 3.14
C VAL A 116 -24.34 -7.23 4.64
N LEU A 117 -24.84 -6.18 5.29
CA LEU A 117 -25.21 -6.22 6.71
C LEU A 117 -26.31 -7.26 6.99
N ILE A 118 -27.23 -7.48 6.04
CA ILE A 118 -28.30 -8.48 6.16
C ILE A 118 -27.77 -9.90 5.95
N LEU A 119 -26.89 -10.12 4.96
CA LEU A 119 -26.37 -11.46 4.62
C LEU A 119 -25.28 -11.93 5.59
N LEU A 120 -24.34 -11.05 5.92
CA LEU A 120 -23.20 -11.36 6.77
C LEU A 120 -23.58 -11.33 8.26
N GLN A 121 -24.54 -10.49 8.65
CA GLN A 121 -24.96 -10.26 10.04
C GLN A 121 -23.77 -10.09 11.02
N PRO A 122 -22.87 -9.11 10.78
CA PRO A 122 -21.67 -8.94 11.59
C PRO A 122 -21.98 -8.43 13.01
N ASP A 123 -21.25 -8.90 14.02
CA ASP A 123 -21.36 -8.40 15.39
C ASP A 123 -20.95 -6.92 15.50
N VAL A 124 -20.00 -6.50 14.66
CA VAL A 124 -19.52 -5.12 14.61
C VAL A 124 -19.47 -4.64 13.17
N PHE A 125 -20.15 -3.54 12.88
CA PHE A 125 -19.87 -2.72 11.69
C PHE A 125 -18.93 -1.58 12.08
N PHE A 126 -17.69 -1.66 11.59
CA PHE A 126 -16.65 -0.67 11.86
C PHE A 126 -16.61 0.36 10.71
N THR A 127 -16.75 1.63 11.05
CA THR A 127 -16.85 2.75 10.09
C THR A 127 -16.08 3.98 10.58
N SER A 128 -15.89 4.97 9.73
CA SER A 128 -15.34 6.28 10.10
C SER A 128 -16.45 7.30 10.37
N ASP A 129 -16.18 8.37 11.13
CA ASP A 129 -17.08 9.52 11.25
C ASP A 129 -17.26 10.27 9.91
N THR A 130 -16.24 10.25 9.04
CA THR A 130 -16.27 10.88 7.72
C THR A 130 -17.33 10.27 6.81
N ASP A 131 -17.52 8.95 6.85
CA ASP A 131 -18.53 8.27 6.03
C ASP A 131 -19.97 8.67 6.44
N TRP A 132 -20.18 9.05 7.71
CA TRP A 132 -21.46 9.60 8.16
C TRP A 132 -21.66 11.04 7.68
N GLY A 133 -20.60 11.86 7.74
CA GLY A 133 -20.65 13.24 7.29
C GLY A 133 -20.91 13.38 5.79
N THR A 134 -20.50 12.40 4.99
CA THR A 134 -20.70 12.36 3.53
C THR A 134 -22.03 11.71 3.11
N GLY A 135 -22.79 11.15 4.05
CA GLY A 135 -24.05 10.46 3.76
C GLY A 135 -23.90 9.05 3.16
N LEU A 136 -22.68 8.51 3.12
CA LEU A 136 -22.41 7.11 2.77
C LEU A 136 -22.92 6.13 3.84
N ARG A 137 -23.12 6.60 5.07
CA ARG A 137 -23.76 5.85 6.16
C ARG A 137 -25.08 6.48 6.55
N ASP A 138 -26.02 5.66 7.00
CA ASP A 138 -27.36 6.12 7.35
C ASP A 138 -27.91 5.43 8.62
N PRO A 139 -29.01 5.96 9.21
CA PRO A 139 -29.62 5.35 10.39
C PRO A 139 -30.19 3.93 10.17
N GLN A 140 -30.48 3.52 8.94
CA GLN A 140 -31.04 2.18 8.65
C GLN A 140 -30.02 1.09 8.96
N GLU A 141 -28.73 1.34 8.75
CA GLU A 141 -27.65 0.42 9.14
C GLU A 141 -27.72 0.05 10.62
N ARG A 142 -28.02 1.02 11.50
CA ARG A 142 -28.20 0.78 12.94
C ARG A 142 -29.43 -0.07 13.22
N THR A 143 -30.53 0.15 12.49
CA THR A 143 -31.75 -0.63 12.62
C THR A 143 -31.51 -2.08 12.20
N ILE A 144 -30.85 -2.31 11.05
CA ILE A 144 -30.48 -3.65 10.56
C ILE A 144 -29.61 -4.37 11.59
N LEU A 145 -28.54 -3.73 12.07
CA LEU A 145 -27.62 -4.34 13.04
C LEU A 145 -28.33 -4.75 14.35
N LYS A 146 -29.25 -3.93 14.85
CA LYS A 146 -30.02 -4.24 16.07
C LYS A 146 -30.89 -5.49 15.94
N MET A 147 -31.38 -5.83 14.74
CA MET A 147 -32.25 -7.00 14.53
C MET A 147 -31.57 -8.33 14.89
N TYR A 148 -30.24 -8.38 14.86
CA TYR A 148 -29.45 -9.56 15.22
C TYR A 148 -28.38 -9.29 16.29
N GLY A 149 -28.51 -8.18 17.04
CA GLY A 149 -27.62 -7.84 18.15
C GLY A 149 -26.27 -7.24 17.77
N GLY A 150 -26.05 -6.91 16.49
CA GLY A 150 -24.86 -6.21 16.02
C GLY A 150 -24.81 -4.74 16.45
N LYS A 151 -23.63 -4.13 16.34
CA LYS A 151 -23.44 -2.71 16.68
C LYS A 151 -22.50 -1.98 15.73
N ILE A 152 -22.62 -0.65 15.70
CA ILE A 152 -21.73 0.23 14.94
C ILE A 152 -20.63 0.74 15.88
N ILE A 153 -19.39 0.65 15.44
CA ILE A 153 -18.25 1.33 16.08
C ILE A 153 -17.72 2.35 15.08
N LYS A 154 -17.73 3.62 15.47
CA LYS A 154 -17.16 4.70 14.69
C LYS A 154 -15.74 4.98 15.16
N ARG A 155 -14.82 5.03 14.20
CA ARG A 155 -13.44 5.43 14.44
C ARG A 155 -13.35 6.95 14.30
N ALA A 156 -12.78 7.59 15.33
CA ALA A 156 -12.38 8.99 15.26
C ALA A 156 -11.29 9.19 14.20
N LYS A 157 -11.21 10.41 13.65
CA LYS A 157 -10.16 10.76 12.70
C LYS A 157 -8.79 10.66 13.38
N HIS A 158 -7.81 10.12 12.65
CA HIS A 158 -6.45 9.91 13.13
C HIS A 158 -5.56 11.04 12.62
N GLU A 159 -4.90 11.79 13.51
CA GLU A 159 -4.05 12.93 13.15
C GLU A 159 -2.55 12.64 13.43
N PRO A 160 -1.62 13.16 12.59
CA PRO A 160 -1.88 13.89 11.36
C PRO A 160 -2.37 12.96 10.23
N PHE A 161 -3.30 13.46 9.43
CA PHE A 161 -3.97 12.71 8.38
C PHE A 161 -3.52 13.14 6.98
N PHE A 162 -2.92 12.23 6.22
CA PHE A 162 -2.73 12.40 4.78
C PHE A 162 -3.78 11.55 4.05
N SER A 163 -4.73 12.18 3.37
CA SER A 163 -5.87 11.50 2.74
C SER A 163 -5.48 10.88 1.40
N ASN A 164 -6.33 10.00 0.86
CA ASN A 164 -6.15 9.54 -0.52
C ASN A 164 -6.30 10.67 -1.53
N ASP A 165 -7.23 11.59 -1.32
CA ASP A 165 -7.42 12.74 -2.22
C ASP A 165 -6.19 13.66 -2.22
N ALA A 166 -5.59 13.87 -1.04
CA ALA A 166 -4.33 14.59 -0.88
C ALA A 166 -3.16 13.86 -1.54
N LEU A 167 -3.14 12.52 -1.49
CA LEU A 167 -2.15 11.71 -2.22
C LEU A 167 -2.30 11.84 -3.74
N VAL A 168 -3.53 11.79 -4.25
CA VAL A 168 -3.79 12.00 -5.68
C VAL A 168 -3.37 13.41 -6.12
N GLU A 169 -3.66 14.43 -5.30
CA GLU A 169 -3.20 15.80 -5.54
C GLU A 169 -1.67 15.92 -5.52
N HIS A 170 -1.03 15.33 -4.52
CA HIS A 170 0.42 15.32 -4.40
C HIS A 170 1.09 14.65 -5.61
N ILE A 171 0.55 13.52 -6.04
CA ILE A 171 0.97 12.81 -7.26
C ILE A 171 0.81 13.68 -8.51
N ALA A 172 -0.32 14.38 -8.65
CA ALA A 172 -0.55 15.28 -9.78
C ALA A 172 0.46 16.43 -9.80
N ASN A 173 0.75 17.05 -8.65
CA ASN A 173 1.74 18.12 -8.51
C ASN A 173 3.15 17.63 -8.88
N ILE A 174 3.55 16.43 -8.45
CA ILE A 174 4.81 15.80 -8.88
C ILE A 174 4.85 15.65 -10.40
N ARG A 175 3.74 15.21 -11.01
CA ARG A 175 3.68 14.96 -12.46
C ARG A 175 3.77 16.25 -13.27
N VAL A 176 3.13 17.33 -12.84
CA VAL A 176 3.26 18.65 -13.46
C VAL A 176 4.72 19.10 -13.46
N LEU A 177 5.42 18.96 -12.33
CA LEU A 177 6.84 19.34 -12.23
C LEU A 177 7.73 18.51 -13.16
N GLN A 178 7.49 17.20 -13.27
CA GLN A 178 8.20 16.33 -14.21
C GLN A 178 7.98 16.75 -15.67
N ILE A 179 6.76 17.16 -16.03
CA ILE A 179 6.44 17.66 -17.38
C ILE A 179 7.17 18.98 -17.64
N LEU A 180 7.15 19.91 -16.68
CA LEU A 180 7.82 21.20 -16.80
C LEU A 180 9.34 21.07 -16.90
N GLU A 181 9.95 20.21 -16.08
CA GLU A 181 11.39 19.93 -16.14
C GLU A 181 11.77 19.37 -17.52
N SER A 182 11.02 18.38 -18.02
CA SER A 182 11.26 17.83 -19.36
C SER A 182 11.12 18.89 -20.45
N TYR A 183 10.06 19.70 -20.41
CA TYR A 183 9.78 20.75 -21.41
C TYR A 183 10.85 21.85 -21.43
N LEU A 184 11.34 22.27 -20.26
CA LEU A 184 12.33 23.34 -20.14
C LEU A 184 13.74 22.85 -20.45
N LYS A 185 14.08 21.62 -20.06
CA LYS A 185 15.38 21.02 -20.39
C LYS A 185 15.63 20.97 -21.90
N ASP A 186 14.59 20.67 -22.67
CA ASP A 186 14.65 20.64 -24.14
C ASP A 186 14.81 22.04 -24.78
N ARG A 187 14.50 23.12 -24.06
CA ARG A 187 14.43 24.48 -24.62
C ARG A 187 15.48 25.45 -24.11
N VAL A 188 15.85 25.34 -22.84
CA VAL A 188 16.68 26.33 -22.14
C VAL A 188 18.02 25.73 -21.67
N GLY A 189 18.29 24.45 -21.95
CA GLY A 189 19.50 23.76 -21.54
C GLY A 189 19.41 23.19 -20.12
N ASP A 190 20.49 23.31 -19.34
CA ASP A 190 20.64 22.67 -18.02
C ASP A 190 19.74 23.34 -16.95
N PHE A 191 18.44 23.09 -17.06
CA PHE A 191 17.43 23.51 -16.09
C PHE A 191 17.07 22.33 -15.20
N THR A 192 17.26 22.48 -13.89
CA THR A 192 16.88 21.48 -12.89
C THR A 192 15.96 22.11 -11.87
N LEU A 193 14.85 21.44 -11.57
CA LEU A 193 13.97 21.80 -10.47
C LEU A 193 14.34 20.94 -9.27
N ASP A 194 14.63 21.56 -8.12
CA ASP A 194 14.66 20.85 -6.84
C ASP A 194 13.36 21.12 -6.06
N PRO A 195 12.31 20.32 -6.26
CA PRO A 195 11.07 20.50 -5.53
C PRO A 195 11.14 19.93 -4.12
N SER A 196 12.24 19.29 -3.70
CA SER A 196 12.24 18.50 -2.46
C SER A 196 11.98 19.33 -1.19
N LYS A 197 12.26 20.63 -1.23
CA LYS A 197 11.92 21.58 -0.16
C LYS A 197 10.44 21.99 -0.15
N HIS A 198 9.75 21.91 -1.29
CA HIS A 198 8.39 22.43 -1.48
C HIS A 198 7.35 21.32 -1.73
N LEU A 199 7.80 20.12 -2.10
CA LEU A 199 6.99 18.94 -2.37
C LEU A 199 7.73 17.69 -1.84
N PRO A 200 7.94 17.59 -0.52
CA PRO A 200 8.55 16.41 0.09
C PRO A 200 7.65 15.18 -0.09
N PRO A 201 8.19 13.95 0.03
CA PRO A 201 7.37 12.74 0.00
C PRO A 201 6.21 12.81 1.00
N ALA A 202 5.05 12.26 0.62
CA ALA A 202 3.86 12.23 1.46
C ALA A 202 4.12 11.48 2.78
N ASP A 203 3.90 12.19 3.89
CA ASP A 203 4.01 11.67 5.25
C ASP A 203 2.63 11.43 5.86
N PHE A 204 2.37 10.19 6.28
CA PHE A 204 1.12 9.75 6.90
C PHE A 204 1.15 9.80 8.44
N GLY A 205 2.07 10.59 9.00
CA GLY A 205 2.13 10.91 10.42
C GLY A 205 2.84 9.88 11.26
N LYS A 206 2.34 9.63 12.48
CA LYS A 206 2.84 8.52 13.29
C LYS A 206 2.20 7.23 12.81
N GLN A 207 2.98 6.26 12.39
CA GLN A 207 2.50 4.95 11.94
C GLN A 207 2.09 4.06 13.13
N ILE A 208 1.30 4.55 14.08
CA ILE A 208 0.90 3.82 15.28
C ILE A 208 -0.64 3.76 15.35
N PRO A 209 -1.27 2.59 15.49
CA PRO A 209 -2.72 2.50 15.67
C PRO A 209 -3.20 3.20 16.95
N ASN A 210 -4.40 3.79 16.94
CA ASN A 210 -4.98 4.39 18.14
C ASN A 210 -5.41 3.34 19.18
N ASP A 211 -5.83 2.16 18.72
CA ASP A 211 -6.19 1.04 19.57
C ASP A 211 -4.95 0.20 19.89
N LYS A 212 -4.58 0.10 21.17
CA LYS A 212 -3.44 -0.71 21.62
C LYS A 212 -3.61 -2.22 21.38
N LYS A 213 -4.84 -2.69 21.13
CA LYS A 213 -5.13 -4.08 20.75
C LYS A 213 -4.99 -4.31 19.25
N ALA A 214 -4.90 -3.26 18.45
CA ALA A 214 -4.68 -3.38 17.02
C ALA A 214 -3.29 -3.93 16.74
N TYR A 215 -3.21 -4.68 15.64
CA TYR A 215 -1.92 -5.10 15.11
C TYR A 215 -1.08 -3.86 14.78
N ASP A 216 0.14 -3.83 15.31
CA ASP A 216 1.13 -2.80 15.01
C ASP A 216 2.32 -3.40 14.24
N GLY A 217 2.41 -3.04 12.96
CA GLY A 217 3.48 -3.49 12.08
C GLY A 217 4.87 -2.91 12.41
N ASN A 218 4.98 -1.93 13.31
CA ASN A 218 6.29 -1.37 13.70
C ASN A 218 7.21 -2.41 14.36
N GLY A 219 6.64 -3.41 15.03
CA GLY A 219 7.43 -4.49 15.66
C GLY A 219 8.19 -5.39 14.68
N MET A 220 7.96 -5.23 13.37
CA MET A 220 8.69 -5.94 12.32
C MET A 220 9.80 -5.12 11.67
N LEU A 221 9.92 -3.83 12.02
CA LEU A 221 10.95 -2.97 11.47
C LEU A 221 12.28 -3.29 12.15
N VAL A 222 13.29 -3.60 11.36
CA VAL A 222 14.64 -3.95 11.84
C VAL A 222 15.63 -2.94 11.30
N GLN A 223 16.47 -2.38 12.18
CA GLN A 223 17.53 -1.47 11.79
C GLN A 223 18.65 -2.23 11.10
N THR A 224 19.37 -1.56 10.20
CA THR A 224 20.47 -2.15 9.43
C THR A 224 21.56 -2.74 10.32
N ASP A 225 21.85 -2.10 11.46
CA ASP A 225 22.89 -2.52 12.39
C ASP A 225 22.55 -3.84 13.11
N ASP A 226 21.27 -4.14 13.29
CA ASP A 226 20.80 -5.35 13.96
C ASP A 226 20.73 -6.58 13.03
N LEU A 227 20.89 -6.38 11.71
CA LEU A 227 20.69 -7.42 10.71
C LEU A 227 21.65 -8.60 10.85
N ALA A 228 22.91 -8.32 11.19
CA ALA A 228 23.93 -9.36 11.33
C ALA A 228 23.61 -10.30 12.50
N GLU A 229 23.25 -9.73 13.64
CA GLU A 229 22.83 -10.49 14.83
C GLU A 229 21.56 -11.30 14.54
N LEU A 230 20.53 -10.64 13.99
CA LEU A 230 19.27 -11.30 13.67
C LEU A 230 19.45 -12.42 12.63
N GLY A 231 20.24 -12.19 11.58
CA GLY A 231 20.56 -13.20 10.57
C GLY A 231 21.27 -14.40 11.17
N ASN A 232 22.26 -14.19 12.04
CA ASN A 232 22.97 -15.27 12.75
C ASN A 232 22.02 -16.08 13.65
N LYS A 233 21.14 -15.39 14.38
CA LYS A 233 20.12 -16.02 15.22
C LYS A 233 19.14 -16.88 14.41
N LEU A 234 18.68 -16.40 13.25
CA LEU A 234 17.78 -17.17 12.39
C LEU A 234 18.47 -18.41 11.80
N ARG A 235 19.73 -18.26 11.36
CA ARG A 235 20.55 -19.38 10.88
C ARG A 235 20.81 -20.43 11.96
N SER A 236 21.13 -20.03 13.19
CA SER A 236 21.36 -20.98 14.29
C SER A 236 20.09 -21.76 14.68
N GLN A 237 18.91 -21.19 14.39
CA GLN A 237 17.61 -21.86 14.50
C GLN A 237 17.27 -22.74 13.29
N GLY A 238 18.15 -22.83 12.28
CA GLY A 238 17.93 -23.59 11.05
C GLY A 238 16.84 -23.00 10.15
N ARG A 239 16.51 -21.71 10.29
CA ARG A 239 15.48 -21.04 9.49
C ARG A 239 16.07 -20.48 8.21
N SER A 240 15.52 -20.88 7.07
CA SER A 240 15.89 -20.32 5.77
C SER A 240 15.42 -18.87 5.61
N VAL A 241 16.30 -17.98 5.17
CA VAL A 241 16.07 -16.54 5.03
C VAL A 241 15.98 -16.17 3.55
N VAL A 242 14.88 -15.50 3.19
CA VAL A 242 14.66 -14.91 1.86
C VAL A 242 14.72 -13.40 2.00
N LEU A 243 15.41 -12.74 1.09
CA LEU A 243 15.44 -11.28 0.97
C LEU A 243 14.87 -10.86 -0.38
N VAL A 244 14.01 -9.84 -0.36
CA VAL A 244 13.62 -9.08 -1.55
C VAL A 244 13.99 -7.61 -1.36
N SER A 245 14.30 -6.92 -2.47
CA SER A 245 14.55 -5.48 -2.46
C SER A 245 13.72 -4.75 -3.51
N GLY A 246 13.29 -3.54 -3.19
CA GLY A 246 12.52 -2.70 -4.10
C GLY A 246 12.11 -1.36 -3.48
N SER A 247 11.66 -0.40 -4.29
CA SER A 247 11.26 0.91 -3.79
C SER A 247 9.90 0.91 -3.07
N TYR A 248 8.94 0.11 -3.58
CA TYR A 248 7.55 0.00 -3.07
C TYR A 248 6.83 1.34 -2.77
N ASP A 249 7.15 2.36 -3.56
CA ASP A 249 6.77 3.76 -3.33
C ASP A 249 5.26 4.06 -3.47
N LEU A 250 4.57 3.27 -4.29
CA LEU A 250 3.11 3.14 -4.28
C LEU A 250 2.82 1.64 -4.35
N LEU A 251 2.49 1.04 -3.20
CA LEU A 251 2.25 -0.39 -3.15
C LEU A 251 1.03 -0.76 -4.00
N HIS A 252 1.17 -1.80 -4.81
CA HIS A 252 0.12 -2.27 -5.71
C HIS A 252 0.18 -3.79 -5.83
N VAL A 253 -0.83 -4.39 -6.46
CA VAL A 253 -0.98 -5.85 -6.52
C VAL A 253 0.24 -6.58 -7.09
N GLY A 254 0.91 -5.98 -8.09
CA GLY A 254 2.16 -6.54 -8.64
C GLY A 254 3.27 -6.73 -7.60
N HIS A 255 3.43 -5.78 -6.67
CA HIS A 255 4.36 -5.92 -5.56
C HIS A 255 3.91 -7.02 -4.59
N ALA A 256 2.62 -7.05 -4.25
CA ALA A 256 2.08 -8.06 -3.33
C ALA A 256 2.26 -9.50 -3.86
N ARG A 257 1.96 -9.73 -5.15
CA ARG A 257 2.22 -11.02 -5.85
C ARG A 257 3.70 -11.40 -5.86
N PHE A 258 4.59 -10.42 -6.11
CA PHE A 258 6.04 -10.65 -6.11
C PHE A 258 6.57 -11.03 -4.72
N ILE A 259 6.15 -10.29 -3.69
CA ILE A 259 6.52 -10.55 -2.29
C ILE A 259 5.94 -11.90 -1.85
N GLU A 260 4.72 -12.24 -2.27
CA GLU A 260 4.14 -13.55 -1.97
C GLU A 260 4.97 -14.70 -2.55
N GLN A 261 5.38 -14.61 -3.82
CA GLN A 261 6.23 -15.63 -4.44
C GLN A 261 7.55 -15.79 -3.71
N ALA A 262 8.17 -14.69 -3.26
CA ALA A 262 9.37 -14.73 -2.45
C ALA A 262 9.13 -15.44 -1.10
N GLY A 263 8.01 -15.13 -0.44
CA GLY A 263 7.63 -15.72 0.85
C GLY A 263 7.40 -17.23 0.83
N LEU A 264 7.24 -17.83 -0.36
CA LEU A 264 7.13 -19.29 -0.54
C LEU A 264 8.48 -20.02 -0.54
N LEU A 265 9.59 -19.30 -0.66
CA LEU A 265 10.91 -19.90 -0.86
C LEU A 265 11.69 -20.17 0.43
N GLY A 266 11.22 -19.68 1.59
CA GLY A 266 11.90 -19.90 2.87
C GLY A 266 11.08 -19.61 4.13
N ASP A 267 11.75 -19.70 5.28
CA ASP A 267 11.16 -19.63 6.62
C ASP A 267 11.03 -18.20 7.18
N VAL A 268 11.77 -17.23 6.63
CA VAL A 268 11.70 -15.82 6.99
C VAL A 268 11.82 -14.96 5.74
N LEU A 269 10.89 -14.04 5.51
CA LEU A 269 10.99 -13.05 4.43
C LEU A 269 11.34 -11.66 4.97
N PHE A 270 12.50 -11.16 4.54
CA PHE A 270 12.89 -9.76 4.68
C PHE A 270 12.51 -8.98 3.42
N VAL A 271 11.78 -7.87 3.60
CA VAL A 271 11.58 -6.87 2.56
C VAL A 271 12.47 -5.67 2.85
N VAL A 272 13.39 -5.39 1.96
CA VAL A 272 14.38 -4.33 2.13
C VAL A 272 14.07 -3.19 1.17
N ILE A 273 14.06 -1.96 1.66
CA ILE A 273 13.69 -0.78 0.87
C ILE A 273 14.74 0.32 1.01
N PRO A 274 15.04 1.08 -0.06
CA PRO A 274 15.96 2.19 0.03
C PRO A 274 15.34 3.34 0.83
N ALA A 275 16.19 4.09 1.51
CA ALA A 275 15.87 5.35 2.14
C ALA A 275 15.42 6.39 1.10
N ASP A 276 14.70 7.42 1.55
CA ASP A 276 14.12 8.46 0.70
C ASP A 276 15.20 9.24 -0.07
N LYS A 277 16.36 9.46 0.55
CA LYS A 277 17.51 10.09 -0.09
C LYS A 277 18.05 9.25 -1.25
N SER A 278 18.37 7.98 -0.98
CA SER A 278 18.96 7.05 -1.96
C SER A 278 18.00 6.80 -3.13
N LEU A 279 16.69 6.72 -2.84
CA LEU A 279 15.68 6.51 -3.87
C LEU A 279 15.48 7.74 -4.77
N ARG A 280 15.62 8.95 -4.22
CA ARG A 280 15.56 10.21 -4.98
C ARG A 280 16.71 10.35 -5.95
N GLU A 281 17.92 10.03 -5.50
CA GLU A 281 19.13 10.03 -6.35
C GLU A 281 18.99 9.03 -7.51
N LEU A 282 18.33 7.89 -7.28
CA LEU A 282 18.10 6.86 -8.30
C LEU A 282 16.98 7.22 -9.29
N LYS A 283 15.87 7.79 -8.83
CA LYS A 283 14.64 7.94 -9.63
C LYS A 283 14.34 9.37 -10.09
N GLY A 284 15.09 10.35 -9.58
CA GLY A 284 14.94 11.75 -9.95
C GLY A 284 13.74 12.45 -9.30
N ILE A 285 13.29 13.52 -9.95
CA ILE A 285 12.40 14.52 -9.39
C ILE A 285 11.05 13.94 -8.89
N GLY A 286 10.67 14.36 -7.67
CA GLY A 286 9.41 13.97 -7.04
C GLY A 286 9.33 12.51 -6.59
N ARG A 287 10.46 11.81 -6.50
CA ARG A 287 10.55 10.45 -5.96
C ARG A 287 11.40 10.42 -4.68
N PRO A 288 11.02 9.62 -3.66
CA PRO A 288 9.77 8.88 -3.56
C PRO A 288 8.52 9.77 -3.42
N VAL A 289 7.36 9.20 -3.76
CA VAL A 289 6.03 9.78 -3.52
C VAL A 289 5.63 9.64 -2.06
N ILE A 290 6.01 8.54 -1.39
CA ILE A 290 5.67 8.26 0.01
C ILE A 290 6.95 8.05 0.83
N THR A 291 6.99 8.59 2.06
CA THR A 291 8.16 8.47 2.94
C THR A 291 8.56 7.02 3.22
N GLU A 292 9.85 6.78 3.48
CA GLU A 292 10.40 5.47 3.80
C GLU A 292 9.71 4.80 4.98
N HIS A 293 9.41 5.55 6.04
CA HIS A 293 8.69 5.05 7.20
C HIS A 293 7.27 4.60 6.84
N SER A 294 6.58 5.36 6.00
CA SER A 294 5.24 5.01 5.51
C SER A 294 5.28 3.79 4.59
N ARG A 295 6.25 3.69 3.67
CA ARG A 295 6.46 2.53 2.80
C ARG A 295 6.74 1.28 3.63
N ALA A 296 7.66 1.37 4.59
CA ALA A 296 8.02 0.27 5.48
C ALA A 296 6.83 -0.23 6.30
N TYR A 297 6.01 0.69 6.82
CA TYR A 297 4.82 0.34 7.59
C TYR A 297 3.74 -0.37 6.78
N VAL A 298 3.49 0.04 5.53
CA VAL A 298 2.54 -0.69 4.68
C VAL A 298 3.05 -2.11 4.39
N LEU A 299 4.35 -2.26 4.13
CA LEU A 299 4.97 -3.56 3.87
C LEU A 299 4.88 -4.51 5.08
N SER A 300 5.00 -4.01 6.31
CA SER A 300 4.85 -4.84 7.51
C SER A 300 3.43 -5.34 7.77
N HIS A 301 2.44 -4.82 7.04
CA HIS A 301 1.07 -5.31 7.06
C HIS A 301 0.79 -6.41 6.04
N LEU A 302 1.74 -6.68 5.13
CA LEU A 302 1.60 -7.75 4.16
C LEU A 302 1.84 -9.12 4.81
N ASP A 303 0.87 -10.00 4.61
CA ASP A 303 0.79 -11.35 5.14
C ASP A 303 2.09 -12.20 4.96
N PRO A 304 2.80 -12.17 3.81
CA PRO A 304 4.04 -12.92 3.64
C PRO A 304 5.28 -12.33 4.32
N VAL A 305 5.24 -11.08 4.76
CA VAL A 305 6.42 -10.35 5.26
C VAL A 305 6.66 -10.69 6.72
N ASP A 306 7.91 -10.98 7.09
CA ASP A 306 8.34 -11.24 8.48
C ASP A 306 9.14 -10.07 9.06
N TYR A 307 9.99 -9.42 8.25
CA TYR A 307 10.76 -8.24 8.64
C TYR A 307 10.83 -7.21 7.50
N VAL A 308 10.96 -5.93 7.86
CA VAL A 308 11.19 -4.84 6.92
C VAL A 308 12.39 -4.01 7.37
N THR A 309 13.27 -3.66 6.44
CA THR A 309 14.45 -2.82 6.73
C THR A 309 14.59 -1.71 5.70
N VAL A 310 14.96 -0.52 6.18
CA VAL A 310 15.32 0.64 5.36
C VAL A 310 16.84 0.74 5.31
N PHE A 311 17.43 0.81 4.11
CA PHE A 311 18.88 0.96 3.93
C PHE A 311 19.21 2.29 3.25
N SER A 312 20.33 2.92 3.60
CA SER A 312 20.68 4.27 3.12
C SER A 312 21.71 4.25 2.00
N GLU A 313 22.35 3.12 1.77
CA GLU A 313 23.37 2.90 0.76
C GLU A 313 22.77 2.95 -0.66
N HIS A 314 23.61 3.17 -1.68
CA HIS A 314 23.16 3.17 -3.07
C HIS A 314 22.81 1.78 -3.61
N SER A 315 23.24 0.72 -2.92
CA SER A 315 22.95 -0.67 -3.27
C SER A 315 22.60 -1.49 -2.02
N VAL A 316 21.86 -2.58 -2.23
CA VAL A 316 21.48 -3.57 -1.21
C VAL A 316 22.67 -4.42 -0.73
N LEU A 317 23.88 -4.23 -1.27
CA LEU A 317 25.07 -5.03 -0.96
C LEU A 317 25.38 -5.13 0.53
N ASP A 318 25.42 -4.00 1.24
CA ASP A 318 25.68 -3.98 2.69
C ASP A 318 24.63 -4.81 3.45
N THR A 319 23.36 -4.68 3.05
CA THR A 319 22.29 -5.48 3.62
C THR A 319 22.45 -6.98 3.33
N LEU A 320 22.87 -7.35 2.11
CA LEU A 320 23.17 -8.74 1.75
C LEU A 320 24.35 -9.30 2.56
N GLU A 321 25.40 -8.50 2.77
CA GLU A 321 26.60 -8.89 3.52
C GLU A 321 26.31 -9.10 5.01
N LYS A 322 25.54 -8.18 5.62
CA LYS A 322 25.11 -8.28 7.02
C LYS A 322 24.14 -9.43 7.23
N LEU A 323 23.07 -9.50 6.42
CA LEU A 323 22.00 -10.48 6.63
C LEU A 323 22.40 -11.88 6.17
N LYS A 324 23.18 -12.03 5.09
CA LYS A 324 23.51 -13.30 4.41
C LYS A 324 22.30 -14.21 4.19
N PRO A 325 21.28 -13.75 3.41
CA PRO A 325 20.08 -14.54 3.13
C PRO A 325 20.38 -15.78 2.28
N ASP A 326 19.73 -16.91 2.55
CA ASP A 326 19.84 -18.12 1.71
C ASP A 326 19.35 -17.87 0.28
N ILE A 327 18.36 -16.98 0.11
CA ILE A 327 17.79 -16.63 -1.19
C ILE A 327 17.66 -15.12 -1.33
N PHE A 328 18.29 -14.54 -2.35
CA PHE A 328 17.99 -13.19 -2.83
C PHE A 328 17.02 -13.29 -4.02
N PHE A 329 15.78 -12.84 -3.81
CA PHE A 329 14.72 -12.91 -4.80
C PHE A 329 14.53 -11.55 -5.48
N THR A 330 14.65 -11.52 -6.82
CA THR A 330 14.63 -10.29 -7.61
C THR A 330 13.87 -10.47 -8.93
N VAL A 331 13.68 -9.38 -9.66
CA VAL A 331 13.01 -9.40 -10.98
C VAL A 331 14.00 -9.68 -12.10
N ASP A 332 13.55 -10.34 -13.16
CA ASP A 332 14.28 -10.48 -14.42
C ASP A 332 13.85 -9.35 -15.37
N GLU A 333 14.68 -8.33 -15.52
CA GLU A 333 14.39 -7.12 -16.32
C GLU A 333 15.56 -6.73 -17.23
N ALA A 334 15.28 -5.87 -18.22
CA ALA A 334 16.29 -5.50 -19.22
C ALA A 334 17.54 -4.84 -18.62
N TRP A 335 17.37 -4.06 -17.54
CA TRP A 335 18.46 -3.35 -16.88
C TRP A 335 19.40 -4.27 -16.07
N ASN A 336 19.00 -5.52 -15.80
CA ASN A 336 19.82 -6.49 -15.05
C ASN A 336 20.16 -7.76 -15.84
N LYS A 337 20.19 -7.68 -17.17
CA LYS A 337 20.59 -8.84 -18.02
C LYS A 337 21.96 -9.41 -17.68
N GLY A 338 22.91 -8.57 -17.26
CA GLY A 338 24.26 -8.96 -16.80
C GLY A 338 24.35 -9.30 -15.31
N TYR A 339 23.26 -9.70 -14.65
CA TYR A 339 23.26 -9.86 -13.19
C TYR A 339 24.33 -10.82 -12.66
N LYS A 340 24.79 -11.81 -13.44
CA LYS A 340 25.85 -12.74 -13.02
C LYS A 340 27.20 -12.06 -12.78
N ASP A 341 27.42 -10.90 -13.41
CA ASP A 341 28.63 -10.10 -13.25
C ASP A 341 28.51 -9.09 -12.10
N SER A 342 27.30 -8.96 -11.53
CA SER A 342 27.01 -7.98 -10.50
C SER A 342 27.71 -8.31 -9.18
N PRO A 343 28.08 -7.31 -8.38
CA PRO A 343 28.63 -7.54 -7.05
C PRO A 343 27.69 -8.34 -6.15
N GLU A 344 26.37 -8.15 -6.29
CA GLU A 344 25.36 -8.87 -5.51
C GLU A 344 25.38 -10.36 -5.83
N TYR A 345 25.53 -10.73 -7.11
CA TYR A 345 25.64 -12.14 -7.51
C TYR A 345 26.88 -12.80 -6.94
N ARG A 346 28.04 -12.12 -7.05
CA ARG A 346 29.30 -12.62 -6.49
C ARG A 346 29.19 -12.84 -4.98
N LEU A 347 28.74 -11.82 -4.25
CA LEU A 347 28.57 -11.86 -2.80
C LEU A 347 27.60 -12.97 -2.36
N VAL A 348 26.43 -13.08 -3.00
CA VAL A 348 25.42 -14.09 -2.65
C VAL A 348 25.97 -15.51 -2.84
N HIS A 349 26.74 -15.77 -3.90
CA HIS A 349 27.33 -17.09 -4.12
C HIS A 349 28.51 -17.38 -3.18
N GLU A 350 29.28 -16.36 -2.80
CA GLU A 350 30.43 -16.49 -1.91
C GLU A 350 30.05 -17.08 -0.54
N TYR A 351 28.93 -16.63 0.05
CA TYR A 351 28.43 -17.20 1.30
C TYR A 351 27.48 -18.40 1.09
N GLY A 352 27.31 -18.89 -0.13
CA GLY A 352 26.52 -20.09 -0.46
C GLY A 352 25.01 -19.86 -0.65
N GLY A 353 24.55 -18.60 -0.73
CA GLY A 353 23.17 -18.26 -1.06
C GLY A 353 22.85 -18.42 -2.54
N LYS A 354 21.58 -18.19 -2.90
CA LYS A 354 21.06 -18.32 -4.27
C LYS A 354 20.33 -17.07 -4.71
N ILE A 355 20.48 -16.72 -5.99
CA ILE A 355 19.64 -15.69 -6.62
C ILE A 355 18.52 -16.34 -7.41
N VAL A 356 17.28 -16.00 -7.09
CA VAL A 356 16.08 -16.44 -7.82
C VAL A 356 15.46 -15.24 -8.52
N ARG A 357 15.18 -15.37 -9.82
CA ARG A 357 14.61 -14.29 -10.63
C ARG A 357 13.26 -14.69 -11.21
N VAL A 358 12.33 -13.74 -11.21
CA VAL A 358 11.00 -13.92 -11.83
C VAL A 358 10.66 -12.75 -12.75
N LYS A 359 9.78 -13.01 -13.72
CA LYS A 359 9.19 -11.93 -14.53
C LYS A 359 8.35 -11.00 -13.64
N ARG A 360 8.08 -9.78 -14.11
CA ARG A 360 7.17 -8.86 -13.43
C ARG A 360 5.75 -9.44 -13.37
N GLN A 361 5.14 -9.42 -12.18
CA GLN A 361 3.86 -10.08 -11.89
C GLN A 361 2.61 -9.27 -12.29
N ALA A 362 2.79 -7.98 -12.61
CA ALA A 362 1.76 -7.12 -13.16
C ALA A 362 2.41 -6.14 -14.16
N PRO A 363 2.65 -6.55 -15.42
CA PRO A 363 3.38 -5.72 -16.38
C PRO A 363 2.65 -4.41 -16.72
N PHE A 364 1.32 -4.39 -16.63
CA PHE A 364 0.47 -3.23 -16.95
C PHE A 364 0.23 -2.27 -15.77
N LEU A 365 0.73 -2.60 -14.58
CA LEU A 365 0.53 -1.79 -13.38
C LEU A 365 1.88 -1.49 -12.75
N SER A 366 2.24 -0.21 -12.75
CA SER A 366 3.43 0.31 -12.09
C SER A 366 3.05 1.57 -11.30
N ALA A 367 3.89 1.97 -10.35
CA ALA A 367 3.74 3.26 -9.68
C ALA A 367 3.63 4.41 -10.69
N SER A 368 4.40 4.40 -11.78
CA SER A 368 4.32 5.41 -12.84
C SER A 368 2.97 5.40 -13.56
N THR A 369 2.43 4.22 -13.89
CA THR A 369 1.11 4.10 -14.53
C THR A 369 -0.02 4.58 -13.61
N ILE A 370 0.09 4.30 -12.31
CA ILE A 370 -0.85 4.83 -11.30
C ILE A 370 -0.74 6.35 -11.23
N ILE A 371 0.48 6.89 -11.22
CA ILE A 371 0.75 8.33 -11.23
C ILE A 371 0.13 8.98 -12.47
N ASP A 372 0.37 8.43 -13.66
CA ASP A 372 -0.18 8.97 -14.91
C ASP A 372 -1.71 9.00 -14.88
N ARG A 373 -2.36 7.92 -14.41
CA ARG A 373 -3.83 7.89 -14.27
C ARG A 373 -4.35 8.90 -13.24
N ALA A 374 -3.73 8.95 -12.07
CA ALA A 374 -4.09 9.88 -11.00
C ALA A 374 -3.92 11.35 -11.42
N ALA A 375 -2.91 11.61 -12.26
CA ALA A 375 -2.58 12.95 -12.72
C ALA A 375 -3.39 13.40 -13.95
N GLN A 376 -3.96 12.50 -14.77
CA GLN A 376 -4.53 12.83 -16.09
C GLN A 376 -5.51 14.01 -16.10
N GLU A 377 -6.55 14.01 -15.26
CA GLU A 377 -7.51 15.12 -15.22
C GLU A 377 -6.95 16.33 -14.47
N LYS A 378 -6.28 16.13 -13.33
CA LYS A 378 -5.73 17.25 -12.54
C LYS A 378 -4.66 18.02 -13.31
N VAL A 379 -3.80 17.35 -14.07
CA VAL A 379 -2.82 17.98 -14.96
C VAL A 379 -3.54 18.78 -16.04
N ARG A 380 -4.57 18.22 -16.68
CA ARG A 380 -5.40 18.95 -17.66
C ARG A 380 -6.01 20.21 -17.05
N ASP A 381 -6.55 20.11 -15.83
CA ASP A 381 -7.17 21.23 -15.13
C ASP A 381 -6.14 22.31 -14.76
N ILE A 382 -4.98 21.92 -14.24
CA ILE A 382 -3.86 22.84 -13.93
C ILE A 382 -3.39 23.55 -15.20
N PHE A 383 -3.16 22.83 -16.30
CA PHE A 383 -2.76 23.44 -17.57
C PHE A 383 -3.85 24.36 -18.12
N LYS A 384 -5.13 23.97 -18.03
CA LYS A 384 -6.25 24.82 -18.42
C LYS A 384 -6.28 26.11 -17.61
N GLU A 385 -6.03 26.04 -16.30
CA GLU A 385 -5.93 27.20 -15.43
C GLU A 385 -4.72 28.10 -15.77
N CYS A 386 -3.56 27.52 -16.06
CA CYS A 386 -2.38 28.28 -16.50
C CYS A 386 -2.59 28.98 -17.85
N MET A 387 -3.42 28.40 -18.72
CA MET A 387 -3.73 28.93 -20.06
C MET A 387 -4.98 29.82 -20.08
N ASP A 388 -5.61 30.09 -18.93
CA ASP A 388 -6.74 31.02 -18.82
C ASP A 388 -6.24 32.47 -18.92
N GLU A 389 -6.35 33.03 -20.12
CA GLU A 389 -5.95 34.41 -20.42
C GLU A 389 -6.64 35.44 -19.52
N THR A 390 -7.88 35.19 -19.12
CA THR A 390 -8.65 36.09 -18.24
C THR A 390 -8.03 36.20 -16.85
N LYS A 391 -7.51 35.09 -16.32
CA LYS A 391 -6.84 35.03 -15.02
C LYS A 391 -5.43 35.60 -15.10
N TYR A 392 -4.71 35.32 -16.19
CA TYR A 392 -3.40 35.91 -16.46
C TYR A 392 -3.45 37.44 -16.52
N GLN A 393 -4.46 38.01 -17.20
CA GLN A 393 -4.67 39.46 -17.25
C GLN A 393 -4.98 40.04 -15.86
N LYS A 394 -5.76 39.36 -15.02
CA LYS A 394 -5.99 39.79 -13.62
C LYS A 394 -4.71 39.81 -12.78
N ILE A 395 -3.86 38.80 -12.90
CA ILE A 395 -2.58 38.72 -12.16
C ILE A 395 -1.62 39.85 -12.61
N LEU A 396 -1.59 40.17 -13.90
CA LEU A 396 -0.82 41.31 -14.41
C LEU A 396 -1.31 42.66 -13.86
N LEU A 397 -2.62 42.80 -13.64
CA LEU A 397 -3.26 44.00 -13.08
C LEU A 397 -3.07 44.13 -11.56
N GLU A 398 -2.75 43.04 -10.85
CA GLU A 398 -2.57 42.99 -9.39
C GLU A 398 -1.11 43.21 -8.92
N LYS A 399 -0.15 43.47 -9.82
CA LYS A 399 1.23 43.83 -9.38
C LYS A 399 1.19 45.07 -8.46
N PRO A 400 1.83 45.03 -7.27
CA PRO A 400 1.88 46.20 -6.40
C PRO A 400 2.67 47.32 -7.09
N LYS A 401 2.08 48.52 -7.09
CA LYS A 401 2.78 49.77 -7.39
C LYS A 401 3.84 50.03 -6.31
N ASN A 402 4.99 49.38 -6.39
CA ASN A 402 6.23 49.92 -5.81
C ASN A 402 6.79 50.84 -6.91
N GLY A 403 6.55 52.15 -6.88
CA GLY A 403 7.04 53.06 -5.84
C GLY A 403 8.37 53.59 -6.33
N LYS A 404 8.31 54.65 -7.16
CA LYS A 404 9.49 55.46 -7.53
C LYS A 404 10.04 56.20 -6.32
#